data_AF-A0AAD7BJP5-F1
#
_entry.id   AF-A0AAD7BJP5-F1
#
_cell.length_a   1.000
_cell.length_b   1.000
_cell.length_c   1.000
_cell.angle_alpha   90.00
_cell.angle_beta   90.00
_cell.angle_gamma   90.00
#
_symmetry.space_group_name_H-M   'P 1'
#
loop_
_entity.id
_entity.type
_entity.pdbx_description
1 polymer ?
#
loop_
_entity_poly.entity_id
_entity_poly.type
_entity_poly.pdbx_seq_one_letter_code
_entity_poly.pdbx_strand_id
1 'polypeptide(L)'
;MSTSLSAFDDEDDGGRESQSSSDLDSRDGDLGTSNKPPSLTFNAYLTPDARSTTGSVAPRAKEKLARLCGGRNCILTHEPAPHACIEVAHLLPRSMSATQLAKLELAFGLRYRQIHIDTTGNLEHIKSDLHRSFDHMGWFLLPELQVIQEIFQFTVAREGRTYKEVFPAAGSFKYRLVPLQLIKDSIGIWRRKSSDTPVPLDTSDPSNPFPPPPAYDQIYPIGLYPLPVFESLPILESRANPFFVIANAGPKLQASMNLLPSNWISRVDIMTVNTIWTL
;
A
#
# COMPACT_ATOMS: atom_id res chain seq x y z
N MET A 1 18.96 12.58 38.25
CA MET A 1 19.53 13.00 36.96
C MET A 1 18.44 12.81 35.93
N SER A 2 17.75 13.90 35.63
CA SER A 2 16.60 13.95 34.72
C SER A 2 17.07 14.34 33.34
N THR A 3 16.62 13.62 32.31
CA THR A 3 16.64 14.10 30.94
C THR A 3 15.28 13.83 30.31
N SER A 4 14.51 14.92 30.29
CA SER A 4 13.34 15.17 29.47
C SER A 4 13.71 15.08 27.99
N LEU A 5 12.91 14.37 27.20
CA LEU A 5 12.90 14.50 25.74
C LEU A 5 11.51 14.94 25.31
N SER A 6 11.50 16.13 24.74
CA SER A 6 10.38 16.95 24.32
C SER A 6 9.64 16.36 23.12
N ALA A 7 8.31 16.50 23.16
CA ALA A 7 7.41 16.37 22.03
C ALA A 7 7.75 17.39 20.94
N PHE A 8 7.69 16.94 19.69
CA PHE A 8 7.60 17.81 18.52
C PHE A 8 6.18 17.71 17.99
N ASP A 9 5.39 18.73 18.33
CA ASP A 9 4.22 19.15 17.58
C ASP A 9 4.67 19.74 16.23
N ASP A 10 3.92 19.47 15.16
CA ASP A 10 3.86 20.30 13.95
C ASP A 10 2.62 19.87 13.14
N GLU A 11 1.46 20.40 13.54
CA GLU A 11 0.31 20.60 12.66
C GLU A 11 0.48 21.97 11.99
N ASP A 12 0.44 22.03 10.66
CA ASP A 12 0.37 23.31 9.94
C ASP A 12 -0.70 23.24 8.83
N ASP A 13 -1.49 24.31 8.81
CA ASP A 13 -2.79 24.51 8.20
C ASP A 13 -2.62 25.01 6.75
N GLY A 14 -3.00 24.15 5.80
CA GLY A 14 -2.91 24.44 4.36
C GLY A 14 -4.21 25.02 3.83
N GLY A 15 -4.31 26.35 3.84
CA GLY A 15 -5.42 27.16 3.35
C GLY A 15 -5.94 26.81 1.96
N ARG A 16 -7.27 26.89 1.85
CA ARG A 16 -8.09 26.57 0.68
C ARG A 16 -8.29 27.83 -0.17
N GLU A 17 -7.55 27.97 -1.26
CA GLU A 17 -7.84 28.98 -2.28
C GLU A 17 -8.84 28.43 -3.31
N SER A 18 -10.06 28.97 -3.25
CA SER A 18 -11.09 28.85 -4.27
C SER A 18 -10.88 29.92 -5.33
N GLN A 19 -10.48 29.54 -6.55
CA GLN A 19 -10.59 30.42 -7.71
C GLN A 19 -11.79 30.02 -8.56
N SER A 20 -12.74 30.96 -8.54
CA SER A 20 -13.88 31.12 -9.42
C SER A 20 -13.42 31.60 -10.79
N SER A 21 -13.87 30.96 -11.87
CA SER A 21 -14.04 31.64 -13.16
C SER A 21 -15.25 31.07 -13.92
N SER A 22 -16.35 31.81 -13.84
CA SER A 22 -17.28 32.06 -14.95
C SER A 22 -16.49 32.72 -16.12
N ASP A 23 -16.84 32.71 -17.40
CA ASP A 23 -18.12 32.60 -18.11
C ASP A 23 -17.85 32.72 -19.64
N LEU A 24 -18.82 32.32 -20.48
CA LEU A 24 -19.12 32.79 -21.86
C LEU A 24 -18.40 32.21 -23.10
N ASP A 25 -19.08 31.23 -23.73
CA ASP A 25 -19.83 31.32 -25.01
C ASP A 25 -19.27 32.19 -26.18
N SER A 26 -19.03 31.56 -27.35
CA SER A 26 -19.35 32.11 -28.69
C SER A 26 -19.12 31.10 -29.83
N ARG A 27 -20.06 31.12 -30.78
CA ARG A 27 -20.23 30.28 -31.98
C ARG A 27 -19.55 30.84 -33.24
N ASP A 28 -19.62 30.01 -34.30
CA ASP A 28 -19.44 30.27 -35.74
C ASP A 28 -17.97 30.25 -36.23
N GLY A 29 -17.57 29.62 -37.33
CA GLY A 29 -18.21 28.89 -38.42
C GLY A 29 -17.21 28.77 -39.59
N ASP A 30 -17.46 27.81 -40.48
CA ASP A 30 -17.05 27.76 -41.90
C ASP A 30 -15.73 27.08 -42.35
N LEU A 31 -15.90 26.48 -43.54
CA LEU A 31 -15.17 25.45 -44.27
C LEU A 31 -13.93 25.97 -45.00
N GLY A 32 -12.90 25.11 -45.09
CA GLY A 32 -11.75 25.35 -45.96
C GLY A 32 -10.86 24.11 -46.10
N THR A 33 -11.15 23.28 -47.11
CA THR A 33 -10.31 22.16 -47.54
C THR A 33 -8.98 22.64 -48.11
N SER A 34 -7.86 22.22 -47.51
CA SER A 34 -6.55 22.28 -48.16
C SER A 34 -5.74 21.02 -47.84
N ASN A 35 -5.59 20.17 -48.86
CA ASN A 35 -4.77 18.96 -48.82
C ASN A 35 -3.29 19.34 -48.67
N LYS A 36 -2.75 19.17 -47.46
CA LYS A 36 -1.31 19.03 -47.23
C LYS A 36 -0.98 17.55 -46.96
N PRO A 37 0.08 16.99 -47.56
CA PRO A 37 0.49 15.61 -47.26
C PRO A 37 0.91 15.50 -45.79
N PRO A 38 0.63 14.37 -45.11
CA PRO A 38 0.94 14.24 -43.69
C PRO A 38 2.44 14.24 -43.48
N SER A 39 2.93 15.33 -42.89
CA SER A 39 4.26 15.39 -42.27
C SER A 39 4.30 14.38 -41.12
N LEU A 40 5.00 13.26 -41.33
CA LEU A 40 5.31 12.27 -40.31
C LEU A 40 6.34 12.87 -39.32
N THR A 41 5.90 13.79 -38.47
CA THR A 41 6.60 14.13 -37.22
C THR A 41 6.14 13.16 -36.15
N PHE A 42 6.90 12.08 -36.03
CA PHE A 42 6.74 11.04 -35.02
C PHE A 42 7.14 11.59 -33.64
N ASN A 43 6.23 12.34 -33.00
CA ASN A 43 6.38 12.76 -31.60
C ASN A 43 6.04 11.57 -30.68
N ALA A 44 6.94 10.59 -30.61
CA ALA A 44 6.81 9.39 -29.77
C ALA A 44 7.05 9.62 -28.26
N TYR A 45 7.11 10.88 -27.80
CA TYR A 45 7.46 11.20 -26.41
C TYR A 45 6.54 12.24 -25.75
N LEU A 46 5.29 12.38 -26.22
CA LEU A 46 4.28 13.12 -25.46
C LEU A 46 3.37 12.12 -24.75
N THR A 47 3.55 12.04 -23.43
CA THR A 47 2.60 11.38 -22.53
C THR A 47 1.22 12.03 -22.76
N PRO A 48 0.16 11.28 -23.09
CA PRO A 48 -1.16 11.87 -23.29
C PRO A 48 -1.62 12.61 -22.04
N ASP A 49 -2.09 13.86 -22.19
CA ASP A 49 -2.60 14.71 -21.10
C ASP A 49 -3.73 14.06 -20.27
N ALA A 50 -4.38 13.03 -20.84
CA ALA A 50 -5.36 12.19 -20.16
C ALA A 50 -4.79 11.35 -18.99
N ARG A 51 -3.47 11.36 -18.74
CA ARG A 51 -2.84 10.72 -17.55
C ARG A 51 -2.57 11.68 -16.39
N SER A 52 -3.10 12.90 -16.43
CA SER A 52 -3.17 13.74 -15.23
C SER A 52 -4.05 13.03 -14.20
N THR A 53 -3.45 12.26 -13.31
CA THR A 53 -4.15 11.61 -12.20
C THR A 53 -4.53 12.69 -11.20
N THR A 54 -5.71 13.28 -11.38
CA THR A 54 -6.50 13.87 -10.30
C THR A 54 -6.73 12.77 -9.27
N GLY A 55 -5.78 12.59 -8.37
CA GLY A 55 -5.75 11.43 -7.49
C GLY A 55 -4.37 10.81 -7.19
N SER A 56 -3.24 11.46 -7.42
CA SER A 56 -1.98 10.88 -6.89
C SER A 56 -1.83 11.13 -5.39
N VAL A 57 -1.27 10.17 -4.63
CA VAL A 57 -0.71 10.43 -3.29
C VAL A 57 0.24 11.63 -3.38
N ALA A 58 0.16 12.56 -2.43
CA ALA A 58 1.01 13.75 -2.41
C ALA A 58 2.51 13.36 -2.44
N PRO A 59 3.37 14.03 -3.24
CA PRO A 59 4.79 13.70 -3.33
C PRO A 59 5.49 13.63 -1.97
N ARG A 60 5.16 14.56 -1.07
CA ARG A 60 5.68 14.59 0.32
C ARG A 60 5.33 13.33 1.11
N ALA A 61 4.12 12.79 0.95
CA ALA A 61 3.70 11.57 1.62
C ALA A 61 4.43 10.33 1.05
N LYS A 62 4.62 10.26 -0.27
CA LYS A 62 5.40 9.20 -0.92
C LYS A 62 6.86 9.19 -0.45
N GLU A 63 7.47 10.37 -0.36
CA GLU A 63 8.85 10.50 0.09
C GLU A 63 9.01 10.19 1.59
N LYS A 64 8.07 10.65 2.42
CA LYS A 64 8.03 10.29 3.85
C LYS A 64 7.92 8.78 4.03
N LEU A 65 7.04 8.12 3.28
CA LEU A 65 6.91 6.66 3.30
C LEU A 65 8.22 5.97 2.88
N ALA A 66 8.83 6.39 1.77
CA ALA A 66 10.08 5.83 1.27
C ALA A 66 11.20 5.92 2.32
N ARG A 67 11.33 7.06 3.00
CA ARG A 67 12.31 7.24 4.09
C ARG A 67 12.03 6.30 5.27
N LEU A 68 10.77 6.16 5.68
CA LEU A 68 10.37 5.30 6.80
C LEU A 68 10.57 3.81 6.51
N CYS A 69 10.46 3.39 5.25
CA CYS A 69 10.62 2.01 4.81
C CYS A 69 12.05 1.67 4.34
N GLY A 70 13.00 2.61 4.44
CA GLY A 70 14.37 2.41 3.95
C GLY A 70 14.47 2.27 2.42
N GLY A 71 13.45 2.71 1.67
CA GLY A 71 13.39 2.58 0.22
C GLY A 71 11.96 2.50 -0.32
N ARG A 72 11.85 2.22 -1.63
CA ARG A 72 10.58 2.06 -2.35
C ARG A 72 10.45 0.61 -2.84
N ASN A 73 10.56 -0.34 -1.93
CA ASN A 73 10.49 -1.76 -2.25
C ASN A 73 9.05 -2.23 -2.17
N CYS A 74 8.60 -3.07 -3.10
CA CYS A 74 7.27 -3.67 -2.97
C CYS A 74 7.18 -4.53 -1.71
N ILE A 75 6.13 -4.38 -0.92
CA ILE A 75 5.92 -5.18 0.29
C ILE A 75 5.86 -6.69 0.02
N LEU A 76 5.36 -7.11 -1.14
CA LEU A 76 5.19 -8.54 -1.49
C LEU A 76 6.43 -9.15 -2.15
N THR A 77 7.09 -8.43 -3.06
CA THR A 77 8.22 -8.99 -3.82
C THR A 77 9.57 -8.55 -3.28
N HIS A 78 9.63 -7.53 -2.41
CA HIS A 78 10.88 -6.89 -1.99
C HIS A 78 11.77 -6.42 -3.15
N GLU A 79 11.22 -6.34 -4.37
CA GLU A 79 11.94 -5.84 -5.53
C GLU A 79 12.07 -4.32 -5.40
N PRO A 80 13.30 -3.77 -5.47
CA PRO A 80 13.49 -2.36 -5.75
C PRO A 80 13.22 -2.17 -7.25
N ALA A 81 11.97 -1.94 -7.64
CA ALA A 81 11.68 -1.69 -9.05
C ALA A 81 11.98 -0.22 -9.41
N PRO A 82 12.21 0.11 -10.69
CA PRO A 82 12.26 1.49 -11.15
C PRO A 82 11.03 2.26 -10.65
N HIS A 83 11.17 3.57 -10.41
CA HIS A 83 10.09 4.40 -9.86
C HIS A 83 8.74 4.29 -10.61
N ALA A 84 8.77 3.89 -11.88
CA ALA A 84 7.56 3.71 -12.69
C ALA A 84 6.79 2.40 -12.40
N CYS A 85 7.38 1.42 -11.70
CA CYS A 85 6.79 0.10 -11.50
C CYS A 85 6.32 -0.15 -10.05
N ILE A 86 6.85 0.60 -9.08
CA ILE A 86 6.34 0.59 -7.69
C ILE A 86 5.42 1.79 -7.50
N GLU A 87 4.18 1.49 -7.14
CA GLU A 87 3.15 2.47 -6.82
C GLU A 87 2.98 2.57 -5.31
N VAL A 88 2.48 3.72 -4.86
CA VAL A 88 2.07 3.91 -3.47
C VAL A 88 0.56 3.72 -3.43
N ALA A 89 0.14 2.62 -2.83
CA ALA A 89 -1.25 2.21 -2.69
C ALA A 89 -1.83 2.72 -1.38
N HIS A 90 -3.08 3.17 -1.40
CA HIS A 90 -3.84 3.40 -0.17
C HIS A 90 -4.46 2.08 0.30
N LEU A 91 -4.26 1.71 1.56
CA LEU A 91 -4.89 0.53 2.15
C LEU A 91 -6.39 0.77 2.32
N LEU A 92 -6.77 1.91 2.89
CA LEU A 92 -8.13 2.43 2.90
C LEU A 92 -8.32 3.37 1.70
N PRO A 93 -9.22 3.06 0.75
CA PRO A 93 -9.33 3.80 -0.48
C PRO A 93 -9.87 5.22 -0.24
N ARG A 94 -9.32 6.21 -0.97
CA ARG A 94 -9.80 7.60 -0.92
C ARG A 94 -11.21 7.78 -1.48
N SER A 95 -11.71 6.83 -2.26
CA SER A 95 -13.08 6.83 -2.78
C SER A 95 -14.13 6.48 -1.72
N MET A 96 -13.73 6.17 -0.49
CA MET A 96 -14.64 5.87 0.59
C MET A 96 -15.57 7.05 0.89
N SER A 97 -16.87 6.77 1.02
CA SER A 97 -17.87 7.81 1.26
C SER A 97 -17.69 8.46 2.64
N ALA A 98 -18.12 9.72 2.78
CA ALA A 98 -18.09 10.43 4.07
C ALA A 98 -18.83 9.67 5.18
N THR A 99 -19.92 8.97 4.85
CA THR A 99 -20.67 8.15 5.80
C THR A 99 -19.87 6.93 6.27
N GLN A 100 -19.14 6.26 5.38
CA GLN A 100 -18.27 5.15 5.75
C GLN A 100 -17.08 5.62 6.59
N LEU A 101 -16.47 6.76 6.22
CA LEU A 101 -15.39 7.36 7.00
C LEU A 101 -15.86 7.75 8.41
N ALA A 102 -17.05 8.32 8.56
CA ALA A 102 -17.61 8.67 9.86
C ALA A 102 -17.84 7.44 10.76
N LYS A 103 -18.25 6.30 10.18
CA LYS A 103 -18.37 5.04 10.91
C LYS A 103 -16.99 4.53 11.36
N LEU A 104 -15.99 4.59 10.48
CA LEU A 104 -14.62 4.23 10.84
C LEU A 104 -14.04 5.15 11.92
N GLU A 105 -14.27 6.45 11.83
CA GLU A 105 -13.86 7.41 12.87
C GLU A 105 -14.44 7.04 14.23
N LEU A 106 -15.73 6.73 14.28
CA LEU A 106 -16.38 6.28 15.49
C LEU A 106 -15.75 4.98 16.02
N ALA A 107 -15.52 4.00 15.15
CA ALA A 107 -14.86 2.74 15.52
C ALA A 107 -13.41 2.95 15.99
N PHE A 108 -12.73 4.00 15.52
CA PHE A 108 -11.34 4.32 15.84
C PHE A 108 -11.21 5.22 17.08
N GLY A 109 -12.32 5.53 17.75
CA GLY A 109 -12.36 6.47 18.88
C GLY A 109 -12.06 7.92 18.49
N LEU A 110 -12.24 8.27 17.21
CA LEU A 110 -11.99 9.60 16.68
C LEU A 110 -13.27 10.44 16.64
N ARG A 111 -13.10 11.76 16.60
CA ARG A 111 -14.21 12.67 16.29
C ARG A 111 -14.45 12.71 14.77
N TYR A 112 -15.61 13.22 14.40
CA TYR A 112 -15.98 13.42 13.00
C TYR A 112 -14.94 14.26 12.24
N ARG A 113 -14.54 13.80 11.06
CA ARG A 113 -13.52 14.39 10.16
C ARG A 113 -12.10 14.47 10.72
N GLN A 114 -11.70 13.52 11.56
CA GLN A 114 -10.33 13.40 12.06
C GLN A 114 -9.51 12.27 11.42
N ILE A 115 -10.13 11.42 10.58
CA ILE A 115 -9.37 10.41 9.84
C ILE A 115 -8.65 11.05 8.64
N HIS A 116 -7.34 10.92 8.61
CA HIS A 116 -6.52 11.39 7.49
C HIS A 116 -6.08 10.20 6.62
N ILE A 117 -6.67 10.11 5.42
CA ILE A 117 -6.47 8.99 4.49
C ILE A 117 -5.06 9.03 3.87
N ASP A 118 -4.45 10.21 3.74
CA ASP A 118 -3.11 10.38 3.15
C ASP A 118 -1.95 10.21 4.17
N THR A 119 -2.22 9.59 5.31
CA THR A 119 -1.18 9.29 6.31
C THR A 119 -0.32 8.13 5.84
N THR A 120 0.97 8.13 6.21
CA THR A 120 1.89 7.03 5.87
C THR A 120 1.46 5.68 6.43
N GLY A 121 0.68 5.65 7.51
CA GLY A 121 0.10 4.41 8.03
C GLY A 121 -0.98 3.82 7.12
N ASN A 122 -1.57 4.61 6.22
CA ASN A 122 -2.54 4.13 5.24
C ASN A 122 -1.90 3.86 3.86
N LEU A 123 -0.57 3.94 3.74
CA LEU A 123 0.12 3.83 2.47
C LEU A 123 1.08 2.64 2.46
N GLU A 124 1.19 1.98 1.31
CA GLU A 124 2.13 0.89 1.11
C GLU A 124 2.77 0.93 -0.27
N HIS A 125 4.01 0.46 -0.40
CA HIS A 125 4.67 0.31 -1.68
C HIS A 125 4.27 -1.03 -2.31
N ILE A 126 3.58 -0.99 -3.44
CA ILE A 126 3.08 -2.17 -4.14
C ILE A 126 3.45 -2.09 -5.62
N LYS A 127 3.90 -3.21 -6.20
CA LYS A 127 4.13 -3.31 -7.63
C LYS A 127 2.81 -3.08 -8.39
N SER A 128 2.84 -2.39 -9.52
CA SER A 128 1.62 -1.91 -10.20
C SER A 128 0.62 -3.02 -10.60
N ASP A 129 1.10 -4.20 -10.98
CA ASP A 129 0.27 -5.38 -11.24
C ASP A 129 -0.42 -5.91 -9.97
N LEU A 130 0.34 -6.02 -8.88
CA LEU A 130 -0.16 -6.44 -7.57
C LEU A 130 -1.11 -5.41 -6.95
N HIS A 131 -0.89 -4.12 -7.18
CA HIS A 131 -1.75 -3.03 -6.72
C HIS A 131 -3.11 -3.09 -7.42
N ARG A 132 -3.14 -3.30 -8.74
CA ARG A 132 -4.40 -3.54 -9.45
C ARG A 132 -5.15 -4.75 -8.89
N SER A 133 -4.44 -5.85 -8.63
CA SER A 133 -5.04 -7.03 -7.98
C SER A 133 -5.58 -6.70 -6.58
N PHE A 134 -4.85 -5.91 -5.80
CA PHE A 134 -5.28 -5.46 -4.47
C PHE A 134 -6.60 -4.67 -4.52
N ASP A 135 -6.74 -3.75 -5.47
CA ASP A 135 -7.95 -2.93 -5.63
C ASP A 135 -9.16 -3.75 -6.10
N HIS A 136 -8.93 -4.80 -6.89
CA HIS A 136 -9.98 -5.67 -7.44
C HIS A 136 -10.29 -6.88 -6.56
N MET A 137 -10.14 -6.76 -5.23
CA MET A 137 -10.45 -7.83 -4.26
C MET A 137 -9.61 -9.10 -4.48
N GLY A 138 -8.41 -8.99 -5.07
CA GLY A 138 -7.57 -10.15 -5.36
C GLY A 138 -6.81 -10.69 -4.15
N TRP A 139 -6.59 -9.84 -3.14
CA TRP A 139 -5.95 -10.19 -1.87
C TRP A 139 -6.10 -9.07 -0.84
N PHE A 140 -5.77 -9.38 0.41
CA PHE A 140 -5.60 -8.39 1.48
C PHE A 140 -4.48 -8.82 2.45
N LEU A 141 -4.06 -7.89 3.30
CA LEU A 141 -3.14 -8.17 4.40
C LEU A 141 -3.94 -8.47 5.67
N LEU A 142 -3.52 -9.49 6.41
CA LEU A 142 -4.09 -9.84 7.70
C LEU A 142 -3.04 -9.61 8.80
N PRO A 143 -3.29 -8.76 9.81
CA PRO A 143 -2.38 -8.60 10.93
C PRO A 143 -2.23 -9.89 11.76
N GLU A 144 -1.25 -9.93 12.67
CA GLU A 144 -1.17 -11.00 13.66
C GLU A 144 -2.44 -11.08 14.53
N LEU A 145 -2.78 -12.30 14.97
CA LEU A 145 -3.98 -12.56 15.76
C LEU A 145 -4.06 -11.69 17.03
N GLN A 146 -2.93 -11.50 17.71
CA GLN A 146 -2.89 -10.66 18.91
C GLN A 146 -3.31 -9.21 18.61
N VAL A 147 -2.87 -8.66 17.47
CA VAL A 147 -3.23 -7.32 17.01
C VAL A 147 -4.71 -7.25 16.66
N ILE A 148 -5.26 -8.28 16.01
CA ILE A 148 -6.70 -8.36 15.69
C ILE A 148 -7.54 -8.39 16.98
N GLN A 149 -7.11 -9.18 17.98
CA GLN A 149 -7.78 -9.29 19.28
C GLN A 149 -7.75 -7.96 20.04
N GLU A 150 -6.61 -7.26 20.01
CA GLU A 150 -6.48 -5.94 20.64
C GLU A 150 -7.38 -4.90 19.95
N ILE A 151 -7.46 -4.91 18.63
CA ILE A 151 -8.39 -4.04 17.87
C ILE A 151 -9.84 -4.36 18.23
N PHE A 152 -10.18 -5.64 18.32
CA PHE A 152 -11.52 -6.07 18.72
C PHE A 152 -11.88 -5.58 20.11
N GLN A 153 -10.99 -5.80 21.09
CA GLN A 153 -11.18 -5.32 22.46
C GLN A 153 -11.34 -3.80 22.50
N PHE A 154 -10.48 -3.06 21.80
CA PHE A 154 -10.58 -1.60 21.69
C PHE A 154 -11.93 -1.15 21.13
N THR A 155 -12.36 -1.76 20.01
CA THR A 155 -13.58 -1.38 19.30
C THR A 155 -14.83 -1.65 20.15
N VAL A 156 -14.84 -2.77 20.87
CA VAL A 156 -15.97 -3.19 21.72
C VAL A 156 -16.00 -2.45 23.06
N ALA A 157 -14.85 -2.31 23.73
CA ALA A 157 -14.78 -1.72 25.07
C ALA A 157 -14.91 -0.19 25.06
N ARG A 158 -14.70 0.47 23.91
CA ARG A 158 -14.80 1.94 23.76
C ARG A 158 -14.05 2.69 24.85
N GLU A 159 -12.79 2.34 25.05
CA GLU A 159 -12.00 2.69 26.25
C GLU A 159 -11.64 4.17 26.40
N GLY A 160 -12.32 5.10 25.71
CA GLY A 160 -12.00 6.53 25.72
C GLY A 160 -10.64 6.88 25.12
N ARG A 161 -9.89 5.88 24.64
CA ARG A 161 -8.60 5.98 23.96
C ARG A 161 -8.80 6.11 22.46
N THR A 162 -7.83 6.72 21.78
CA THR A 162 -7.81 6.76 20.30
C THR A 162 -6.97 5.62 19.74
N TYR A 163 -7.25 5.20 18.50
CA TYR A 163 -6.44 4.17 17.83
C TYR A 163 -4.95 4.52 17.73
N LYS A 164 -4.61 5.82 17.72
CA LYS A 164 -3.22 6.31 17.66
C LYS A 164 -2.44 6.00 18.94
N GLU A 165 -3.13 5.96 20.08
CA GLU A 165 -2.53 5.61 21.37
C GLU A 165 -2.25 4.10 21.46
N VAL A 166 -3.14 3.28 20.90
CA VAL A 166 -3.00 1.82 20.92
C VAL A 166 -2.03 1.33 19.84
N PHE A 167 -2.09 1.90 18.63
CA PHE A 167 -1.25 1.53 17.50
C PHE A 167 -0.48 2.76 16.98
N PRO A 168 0.65 3.09 17.61
CA PRO A 168 1.41 4.28 17.28
C PRO A 168 1.98 4.19 15.86
N ALA A 169 2.01 5.32 15.15
CA ALA A 169 2.57 5.45 13.79
C ALA A 169 4.07 5.11 13.70
N ALA A 170 4.75 5.02 14.85
CA ALA A 170 6.15 4.63 14.96
C ALA A 170 6.37 3.10 14.83
N GLY A 171 5.34 2.28 15.02
CA GLY A 171 5.43 0.83 15.05
C GLY A 171 5.73 0.17 13.69
N SER A 172 6.30 -1.03 13.76
CA SER A 172 6.29 -2.01 12.67
C SER A 172 5.37 -3.15 13.09
N PHE A 173 4.54 -3.63 12.16
CA PHE A 173 3.55 -4.67 12.37
C PHE A 173 3.78 -5.80 11.39
N LYS A 174 3.35 -6.98 11.81
CA LYS A 174 3.49 -8.21 11.05
C LYS A 174 2.16 -8.57 10.39
N TYR A 175 2.26 -8.95 9.12
CA TYR A 175 1.12 -9.27 8.28
C TYR A 175 1.33 -10.59 7.54
N ARG A 176 0.23 -11.27 7.28
CA ARG A 176 0.14 -12.37 6.33
C ARG A 176 -0.60 -11.91 5.09
N LEU A 177 -0.12 -12.33 3.92
CA LEU A 177 -0.88 -12.18 2.69
C LEU A 177 -2.02 -13.19 2.67
N VAL A 178 -3.25 -12.71 2.49
CA VAL A 178 -4.42 -13.58 2.26
C VAL A 178 -4.85 -13.42 0.81
N PRO A 179 -4.49 -14.36 -0.09
CA PRO A 179 -4.98 -14.36 -1.45
C PRO A 179 -6.48 -14.61 -1.47
N LEU A 180 -7.16 -13.93 -2.37
CA LEU A 180 -8.56 -14.16 -2.73
C LEU A 180 -8.62 -14.63 -4.19
N GLN A 181 -9.80 -14.53 -4.79
CA GLN A 181 -10.17 -15.15 -6.06
C GLN A 181 -9.21 -14.89 -7.24
N LEU A 182 -8.53 -13.74 -7.30
CA LEU A 182 -7.61 -13.42 -8.40
C LEU A 182 -6.20 -13.99 -8.25
N ILE A 183 -5.75 -14.29 -7.02
CA ILE A 183 -4.38 -14.78 -6.77
C ILE A 183 -4.36 -16.27 -6.44
N LYS A 184 -5.47 -16.83 -5.94
CA LYS A 184 -5.54 -18.19 -5.40
C LYS A 184 -5.10 -19.30 -6.35
N ASP A 185 -5.25 -19.12 -7.67
CA ASP A 185 -5.06 -20.19 -8.65
C ASP A 185 -4.08 -19.87 -9.79
N SER A 186 -3.38 -18.73 -9.78
CA SER A 186 -2.69 -18.29 -11.02
C SER A 186 -1.34 -17.59 -10.88
N ILE A 187 -0.89 -17.15 -9.70
CA ILE A 187 0.32 -16.33 -9.60
C ILE A 187 1.16 -16.72 -8.39
N GLY A 188 2.35 -17.27 -8.64
CA GLY A 188 3.41 -17.37 -7.63
C GLY A 188 4.05 -16.00 -7.40
N ILE A 189 4.46 -15.71 -6.16
CA ILE A 189 5.16 -14.47 -5.83
C ILE A 189 6.66 -14.73 -5.90
N TRP A 190 7.33 -14.02 -6.81
CA TRP A 190 8.78 -13.91 -6.83
C TRP A 190 9.17 -12.84 -5.83
N ARG A 191 9.88 -13.23 -4.76
CA ARG A 191 10.28 -12.31 -3.70
C ARG A 191 11.78 -12.38 -3.47
N ARG A 192 12.42 -11.21 -3.51
CA ARG A 192 13.82 -11.04 -3.14
C ARG A 192 14.00 -11.34 -1.65
N LYS A 193 14.90 -12.26 -1.33
CA LYS A 193 15.35 -12.53 0.05
C LYS A 193 16.18 -11.34 0.50
N SER A 194 16.00 -10.90 1.75
CA SER A 194 16.90 -9.91 2.36
C SER A 194 18.26 -10.57 2.57
N SER A 195 19.17 -10.39 1.61
CA SER A 195 20.58 -10.70 1.83
C SER A 195 21.17 -9.59 2.68
N ASP A 196 21.16 -9.75 4.00
CA ASP A 196 21.90 -8.85 4.90
C ASP A 196 23.42 -9.07 4.82
N THR A 197 23.86 -10.08 4.09
CA THR A 197 25.27 -10.29 3.75
C THR A 197 25.52 -9.80 2.33
N PRO A 198 26.27 -8.69 2.15
CA PRO A 198 27.01 -8.50 0.92
C PRO A 198 27.83 -9.77 0.73
N VAL A 199 27.63 -10.49 -0.38
CA VAL A 199 28.58 -11.55 -0.75
C VAL A 199 29.93 -10.84 -0.86
N PRO A 200 30.92 -11.15 -0.01
CA PRO A 200 32.23 -10.52 -0.12
C PRO A 200 32.73 -10.84 -1.53
N LEU A 201 33.03 -9.81 -2.31
CA LEU A 201 33.83 -9.99 -3.51
C LEU A 201 35.18 -10.48 -2.99
N ASP A 202 35.42 -11.79 -3.08
CA ASP A 202 36.69 -12.38 -2.68
C ASP A 202 37.76 -11.87 -3.64
N THR A 203 38.35 -10.73 -3.28
CA THR A 203 39.44 -10.05 -3.98
C THR A 203 40.80 -10.51 -3.45
N SER A 204 40.82 -11.54 -2.59
CA SER A 204 42.02 -11.96 -1.87
C SER A 204 42.90 -12.96 -2.64
N ASP A 205 42.50 -13.40 -3.83
CA ASP A 205 43.35 -14.22 -4.71
C ASP A 205 44.11 -13.37 -5.76
N PRO A 206 45.38 -13.02 -5.51
CA PRO A 206 46.20 -12.27 -6.46
C PRO A 206 46.56 -13.06 -7.73
N SER A 207 46.24 -14.35 -7.81
CA SER A 207 46.48 -15.19 -8.99
C SER A 207 45.34 -15.14 -10.01
N ASN A 208 44.17 -14.59 -9.64
CA ASN A 208 43.02 -14.47 -10.53
C ASN A 208 42.52 -13.00 -10.61
N PRO A 209 43.08 -12.18 -11.52
CA PRO A 209 42.70 -10.77 -11.66
C PRO A 209 41.25 -10.55 -12.14
N PHE A 210 40.54 -11.62 -12.51
CA PHE A 210 39.14 -11.60 -12.92
C PHE A 210 38.40 -12.80 -12.30
N PRO A 211 38.03 -12.75 -11.00
CA PRO A 211 37.16 -13.78 -10.45
C PRO A 211 35.87 -13.82 -11.28
N PRO A 212 35.32 -15.02 -11.56
CA PRO A 212 34.03 -15.11 -12.23
C PRO A 212 33.01 -14.32 -11.41
N PRO A 213 32.11 -13.54 -12.07
CA PRO A 213 31.09 -12.83 -11.33
C PRO A 213 30.30 -13.83 -10.48
N PRO A 214 29.94 -13.48 -9.23
CA PRO A 214 29.11 -14.35 -8.41
C PRO A 214 27.88 -14.77 -9.21
N ALA A 215 27.45 -16.02 -9.03
CA ALA A 215 26.29 -16.52 -9.75
C ALA A 215 25.08 -15.62 -9.47
N TYR A 216 24.21 -15.40 -10.46
CA TYR A 216 23.14 -14.40 -10.39
C TYR A 216 22.22 -14.58 -9.17
N ASP A 217 22.01 -15.82 -8.75
CA ASP A 217 21.28 -16.25 -7.56
C ASP A 217 21.97 -15.88 -6.23
N GLN A 218 23.29 -15.71 -6.23
CA GLN A 218 24.07 -15.21 -5.09
C GLN A 218 23.99 -13.68 -4.96
N ILE A 219 23.89 -12.97 -6.09
CA ILE A 219 23.79 -11.50 -6.12
C ILE A 219 22.37 -11.04 -5.80
N TYR A 220 21.37 -11.78 -6.30
CA TYR A 220 19.96 -11.50 -6.10
C TYR A 220 19.25 -12.79 -5.68
N PRO A 221 19.32 -13.17 -4.39
CA PRO A 221 18.63 -14.36 -3.94
C PRO A 221 17.12 -14.12 -4.05
N ILE A 222 16.49 -14.71 -5.06
CA ILE A 222 15.04 -14.64 -5.28
C ILE A 222 14.44 -15.97 -4.84
N GLY A 223 13.42 -15.90 -3.99
CA GLY A 223 12.55 -17.03 -3.67
C GLY A 223 11.30 -17.00 -4.53
N LEU A 224 10.94 -18.12 -5.13
CA LEU A 224 9.60 -18.33 -5.67
C LEU A 224 8.73 -18.92 -4.57
N TYR A 225 7.63 -18.24 -4.27
CA TYR A 225 6.63 -18.70 -3.31
C TYR A 225 5.41 -19.21 -4.09
N PRO A 226 5.27 -20.54 -4.24
CA PRO A 226 4.17 -21.14 -5.00
C PRO A 226 2.87 -21.12 -4.17
N LEU A 227 1.77 -21.46 -4.84
CA LEU A 227 0.46 -21.56 -4.22
C LEU A 227 0.37 -22.76 -3.25
N PRO A 228 -0.32 -22.61 -2.09
CA PRO A 228 -0.94 -21.38 -1.62
C PRO A 228 0.10 -20.41 -1.05
N VAL A 229 0.13 -19.20 -1.63
CA VAL A 229 1.13 -18.18 -1.27
C VAL A 229 1.00 -17.76 0.20
N PHE A 230 -0.17 -17.90 0.83
CA PHE A 230 -0.35 -17.52 2.25
C PHE A 230 0.41 -18.40 3.25
N GLU A 231 0.69 -19.65 2.91
CA GLU A 231 1.44 -20.58 3.78
C GLU A 231 2.94 -20.48 3.52
N SER A 232 3.31 -20.28 2.26
CA SER A 232 4.71 -20.31 1.83
C SER A 232 5.38 -18.94 1.94
N LEU A 233 4.65 -17.84 1.73
CA LEU A 233 5.21 -16.49 1.78
C LEU A 233 5.60 -16.13 3.22
N PRO A 234 6.80 -15.55 3.44
CA PRO A 234 7.22 -15.12 4.76
C PRO A 234 6.27 -14.05 5.32
N ILE A 235 6.28 -13.92 6.65
CA ILE A 235 5.63 -12.79 7.32
C ILE A 235 6.14 -11.48 6.73
N LEU A 236 5.20 -10.59 6.43
CA LEU A 236 5.46 -9.28 5.87
C LEU A 236 5.55 -8.29 7.03
N GLU A 237 6.63 -7.53 7.10
CA GLU A 237 6.77 -6.45 8.08
C GLU A 237 6.48 -5.12 7.39
N SER A 238 5.53 -4.36 7.94
CA SER A 238 5.12 -3.07 7.41
C SER A 238 4.76 -2.08 8.52
N ARG A 239 4.87 -0.80 8.20
CA ARG A 239 4.46 0.33 9.04
C ARG A 239 3.02 0.76 8.79
N ALA A 240 2.32 0.04 7.92
CA ALA A 240 0.88 0.16 7.76
C ALA A 240 0.20 0.14 9.13
N ASN A 241 -0.82 0.94 9.36
CA ASN A 241 -1.58 0.86 10.59
C ASN A 241 -2.56 -0.31 10.49
N PRO A 242 -2.56 -1.25 11.46
CA PRO A 242 -3.47 -2.39 11.46
C PRO A 242 -4.95 -2.03 11.29
N PHE A 243 -5.40 -0.86 11.74
CA PHE A 243 -6.78 -0.42 11.57
C PHE A 243 -7.15 -0.19 10.10
N PHE A 244 -6.30 0.48 9.32
CA PHE A 244 -6.55 0.66 7.89
C PHE A 244 -6.53 -0.68 7.16
N VAL A 245 -5.63 -1.57 7.57
CA VAL A 245 -5.54 -2.93 7.02
C VAL A 245 -6.82 -3.72 7.28
N ILE A 246 -7.33 -3.73 8.52
CA ILE A 246 -8.58 -4.42 8.88
C ILE A 246 -9.79 -3.78 8.18
N ALA A 247 -9.86 -2.45 8.11
CA ALA A 247 -10.93 -1.75 7.41
C ALA A 247 -10.97 -2.08 5.91
N ASN A 248 -9.82 -2.34 5.28
CA ASN A 248 -9.75 -2.87 3.91
C ASN A 248 -10.17 -4.35 3.83
N ALA A 249 -9.71 -5.17 4.80
CA ALA A 249 -9.95 -6.60 4.83
C ALA A 249 -11.43 -6.96 5.01
N GLY A 250 -12.20 -6.20 5.80
CA GLY A 250 -13.61 -6.45 6.11
C GLY A 250 -14.49 -6.67 4.87
N PRO A 251 -14.64 -5.67 3.99
CA PRO A 251 -15.43 -5.80 2.76
C PRO A 251 -14.95 -6.93 1.84
N LYS A 252 -13.63 -7.10 1.72
CA LYS A 252 -12.99 -8.15 0.91
C LYS A 252 -13.36 -9.54 1.39
N LEU A 253 -13.30 -9.74 2.71
CA LEU A 253 -13.70 -10.97 3.39
C LEU A 253 -15.19 -11.23 3.23
N GLN A 254 -16.03 -10.22 3.46
CA GLN A 254 -17.48 -10.36 3.35
C GLN A 254 -17.90 -10.78 1.93
N ALA A 255 -17.32 -10.17 0.91
CA ALA A 255 -17.58 -10.52 -0.49
C ALA A 255 -17.06 -11.92 -0.86
N SER A 256 -16.03 -12.40 -0.17
CA SER A 256 -15.32 -13.64 -0.53
C SER A 256 -15.51 -14.79 0.46
N MET A 257 -16.41 -14.65 1.44
CA MET A 257 -16.52 -15.57 2.57
C MET A 257 -16.83 -17.02 2.13
N ASN A 258 -17.60 -17.18 1.07
CA ASN A 258 -17.95 -18.49 0.50
C ASN A 258 -16.80 -19.15 -0.29
N LEU A 259 -15.72 -18.41 -0.56
CA LEU A 259 -14.59 -18.84 -1.39
C LEU A 259 -13.38 -19.25 -0.54
N LEU A 260 -13.42 -18.93 0.75
CA LEU A 260 -12.41 -19.30 1.72
C LEU A 260 -12.58 -20.79 2.06
N PRO A 261 -11.54 -21.62 1.87
CA PRO A 261 -11.50 -23.01 2.31
C PRO A 261 -11.81 -23.13 3.80
N SER A 262 -12.52 -24.20 4.17
CA SER A 262 -13.00 -24.45 5.53
C SER A 262 -11.88 -24.57 6.58
N ASN A 263 -10.64 -24.81 6.15
CA ASN A 263 -9.43 -24.96 6.97
C ASN A 263 -8.54 -23.71 7.02
N TRP A 264 -8.93 -22.62 6.34
CA TRP A 264 -8.07 -21.45 6.14
C TRP A 264 -8.25 -20.44 7.28
N ILE A 265 -7.21 -20.30 8.11
CA ILE A 265 -7.16 -19.40 9.27
C ILE A 265 -8.25 -19.77 10.30
N SER A 266 -8.02 -19.52 11.58
CA SER A 266 -9.06 -19.81 12.56
C SER A 266 -10.32 -19.03 12.13
N ARG A 267 -11.47 -19.69 11.97
CA ARG A 267 -12.74 -18.99 11.64
C ARG A 267 -12.94 -17.78 12.56
N VAL A 268 -12.40 -17.84 13.78
CA VAL A 268 -12.40 -16.77 14.76
C VAL A 268 -11.72 -15.51 14.22
N ASP A 269 -10.54 -15.57 13.59
CA ASP A 269 -9.82 -14.38 13.14
C ASP A 269 -10.60 -13.63 12.05
N ILE A 270 -11.13 -14.38 11.07
CA ILE A 270 -11.94 -13.85 9.96
C ILE A 270 -13.28 -13.32 10.47
N MET A 271 -13.93 -14.05 11.39
CA MET A 271 -15.19 -13.62 12.01
C MET A 271 -14.96 -12.38 12.87
N THR A 272 -13.86 -12.28 13.61
CA THR A 272 -13.52 -11.10 14.41
C THR A 272 -13.29 -9.88 13.50
N VAL A 273 -12.54 -10.03 12.40
CA VAL A 273 -12.38 -8.94 11.41
C VAL A 273 -13.72 -8.51 10.82
N ASN A 274 -14.56 -9.48 10.43
CA ASN A 274 -15.90 -9.18 9.92
C ASN A 274 -16.78 -8.52 10.99
N THR A 275 -16.71 -8.96 12.25
CA THR A 275 -17.43 -8.35 13.37
C THR A 275 -16.98 -6.91 13.58
N ILE A 276 -15.68 -6.63 13.65
CA ILE A 276 -15.13 -5.28 13.76
C ILE A 276 -15.66 -4.39 12.64
N TRP A 277 -15.72 -4.90 11.40
CA TRP A 277 -16.22 -4.15 10.26
C TRP A 277 -17.74 -3.86 10.33
N THR A 278 -18.52 -4.77 10.90
CA THR A 278 -19.99 -4.65 10.97
C THR A 278 -20.52 -3.84 12.16
N LEU A 279 -19.67 -3.55 13.16
CA LEU A 279 -20.01 -2.71 14.33
C LEU A 279 -20.12 -1.23 13.96
#